data_AF-A0A9E5EDC0-F1
#
_entry.id   AF-A0A9E5EDC0-F1
#
_cell.length_a   1.000
_cell.length_b   1.000
_cell.length_c   1.000
_cell.angle_alpha   90.00
_cell.angle_beta   90.00
_cell.angle_gamma   90.00
#
_symmetry.space_group_name_H-M   'P 1'
#
loop_
_entity.id
_entity.type
_entity.pdbx_description
1 polymer ?
#
loop_
_entity_poly.entity_id
_entity_poly.type
_entity_poly.pdbx_seq_one_letter_code
_entity_poly.pdbx_strand_id
1 'polypeptide(L)'
;MRRKANKSLIGAFVAGGILLFIVAFILLGAGSLSGTKPTAVSYFQDSVSGLDIGAPVKFRGVTIGKVSQVLLRTAAQAPSDYSVPVVMEFTPDLLTRRGLDQALLDKTGLRGSIEKGLRAKLQQQSVITGVLYVELDYFPDSEYKLHDLRGDTA
;
A
#
# COMPACT_ATOMS: atom_id res chain seq x y z
N MET A 1 52.61 20.01 -38.01
CA MET A 1 52.04 21.14 -37.25
C MET A 1 51.34 20.61 -35.99
N ARG A 2 51.80 20.93 -34.78
CA ARG A 2 51.21 20.45 -33.51
C ARG A 2 49.95 21.27 -33.18
N ARG A 3 48.75 20.72 -33.39
CA ARG A 3 47.49 21.30 -32.89
C ARG A 3 47.56 21.32 -31.35
N LYS A 4 47.70 22.50 -30.74
CA LYS A 4 47.58 22.66 -29.29
C LYS A 4 46.12 22.43 -28.92
N ALA A 5 45.84 21.39 -28.12
CA ALA A 5 44.51 21.13 -27.59
C ALA A 5 44.03 22.36 -26.81
N ASN A 6 42.83 22.85 -27.15
CA ASN A 6 42.22 24.00 -26.49
C ASN A 6 41.64 23.55 -25.14
N LYS A 7 42.45 23.69 -24.08
CA LYS A 7 42.14 23.21 -22.73
C LYS A 7 40.82 23.78 -22.20
N SER A 8 40.46 24.99 -22.59
CA SER A 8 39.21 25.64 -22.20
C SER A 8 37.97 24.98 -22.83
N LEU A 9 38.10 24.46 -24.06
CA LEU A 9 37.00 23.78 -24.76
C LEU A 9 36.70 22.41 -24.11
N ILE A 10 37.75 21.72 -23.67
CA ILE A 10 37.63 20.45 -22.93
C ILE A 10 37.00 20.69 -21.56
N GLY A 11 37.43 21.74 -20.86
CA GLY A 11 36.85 22.12 -19.56
C GLY A 11 35.36 22.47 -19.66
N ALA A 12 34.95 23.23 -20.68
CA ALA A 12 33.55 23.57 -20.91
C ALA A 12 32.69 22.33 -21.21
N PHE A 13 33.22 21.38 -21.98
CA PHE A 13 32.52 20.12 -22.28
C PHE A 13 32.33 19.26 -21.02
N VAL A 14 33.36 19.12 -20.20
CA VAL A 14 33.30 18.36 -18.95
C VAL A 14 32.34 19.02 -17.96
N ALA A 15 32.41 20.34 -17.80
CA ALA A 15 31.49 21.08 -16.93
C ALA A 15 30.03 20.96 -17.40
N GLY A 16 29.78 21.07 -18.71
CA GLY A 16 28.46 20.86 -19.29
C GLY A 16 27.94 19.44 -19.09
N GLY A 17 28.80 18.43 -19.26
CA GLY A 17 28.44 17.02 -19.02
C GLY A 17 28.08 16.74 -17.57
N ILE A 18 28.84 17.29 -16.61
CA ILE A 18 28.53 17.17 -15.18
C ILE A 18 27.20 17.85 -14.84
N LEU A 19 26.97 19.06 -15.38
CA LEU A 19 25.71 19.77 -15.17
C LEU A 19 24.52 18.96 -15.71
N LEU A 20 24.64 18.42 -16.91
CA LEU A 20 23.60 17.60 -17.54
C LEU A 20 23.36 16.31 -16.75
N PHE A 21 24.43 15.67 -16.26
CA PHE A 21 24.32 14.49 -15.41
C PHE A 21 23.59 14.79 -14.09
N ILE A 22 23.90 15.91 -13.43
CA ILE A 22 23.20 16.35 -12.21
C ILE A 22 21.72 16.60 -12.50
N VAL A 23 21.39 17.30 -13.60
CA VAL A 23 19.99 17.54 -14.00
C VAL A 23 19.27 16.22 -14.28
N ALA A 24 19.88 15.29 -15.00
CA ALA A 24 19.31 13.98 -15.26
C ALA A 24 19.10 13.19 -13.96
N PHE A 25 20.05 13.22 -13.03
CA PHE A 25 19.95 12.55 -11.73
C PHE A 25 18.84 13.15 -10.86
N ILE A 26 18.66 14.47 -10.89
CA ILE A 26 17.56 15.15 -10.20
C ILE A 26 16.22 14.80 -10.87
N LEU A 27 16.12 14.82 -12.19
CA LEU A 27 14.88 14.48 -12.90
C LEU A 27 14.48 13.01 -12.70
N LEU A 28 15.46 12.10 -12.70
CA LEU A 28 15.24 10.66 -12.44
C LEU A 28 14.95 10.39 -10.95
N GLY A 29 15.60 11.11 -10.03
CA GLY A 29 15.39 10.99 -8.58
C GLY A 29 14.11 11.65 -8.09
N ALA A 30 13.70 12.78 -8.69
CA ALA A 30 12.43 13.46 -8.41
C ALA A 30 11.21 12.68 -8.93
N GLY A 31 11.43 11.72 -9.83
CA GLY A 31 10.45 10.70 -10.19
C GLY A 31 10.20 9.65 -9.09
N SER A 32 10.74 9.85 -7.87
CA SER A 32 10.44 9.00 -6.72
C SER A 32 8.92 8.80 -6.63
N LEU A 33 8.53 7.52 -6.68
CA LEU A 33 7.19 6.96 -6.80
C LEU A 33 6.32 7.27 -5.58
N SER A 34 6.16 8.54 -5.24
CA SER A 34 5.28 9.03 -4.18
C SER A 34 3.87 9.18 -4.73
N GLY A 35 3.37 8.16 -5.42
CA GLY A 35 1.94 7.99 -5.51
C GLY A 35 1.47 7.65 -4.10
N THR A 36 0.69 8.53 -3.46
CA THR A 36 0.06 8.22 -2.17
C THR A 36 -0.79 6.98 -2.38
N LYS A 37 -0.29 5.83 -1.94
CA LYS A 37 -1.02 4.59 -2.08
C LYS A 37 -2.05 4.54 -0.97
N PRO A 38 -3.34 4.42 -1.30
CA PRO A 38 -4.37 4.37 -0.27
C PRO A 38 -4.18 3.11 0.58
N THR A 39 -4.22 3.32 1.89
CA THR A 39 -4.07 2.25 2.87
C THR A 39 -5.34 2.08 3.69
N ALA A 40 -5.70 0.85 4.00
CA ALA A 40 -6.73 0.53 4.98
C ALA A 40 -6.17 -0.40 6.06
N VAL A 41 -6.78 -0.42 7.23
CA VAL A 41 -6.41 -1.30 8.33
C VAL A 41 -7.59 -2.19 8.66
N SER A 42 -7.32 -3.47 8.83
CA SER A 42 -8.30 -4.43 9.38
C SER A 42 -7.76 -5.07 10.65
N TYR A 43 -8.66 -5.39 11.56
CA TYR A 43 -8.34 -5.91 12.88
C TYR A 43 -8.84 -7.36 12.96
N PHE A 44 -7.92 -8.30 13.10
CA PHE A 44 -8.24 -9.72 13.17
C PHE A 44 -8.23 -10.21 14.61
N GLN A 45 -9.27 -10.92 15.02
CA GLN A 45 -9.33 -11.55 16.35
C GLN A 45 -8.56 -12.87 16.39
N ASP A 46 -8.47 -13.55 15.25
CA ASP A 46 -7.75 -14.81 15.10
C ASP A 46 -6.25 -14.59 14.85
N SER A 47 -5.49 -15.68 14.97
CA SER A 47 -4.07 -15.69 14.64
C SER A 47 -3.83 -15.33 13.18
N VAL A 48 -2.96 -14.35 12.94
CA VAL A 48 -2.45 -13.99 11.61
C VAL A 48 -1.23 -14.84 11.20
N SER A 49 -0.95 -15.94 11.90
CA SER A 49 0.19 -16.81 11.60
C SER A 49 0.13 -17.33 10.17
N GLY A 50 1.22 -17.13 9.41
CA GLY A 50 1.27 -17.44 7.98
C GLY A 50 0.89 -16.27 7.06
N LEU A 51 0.50 -15.11 7.61
CA LEU A 51 0.32 -13.88 6.85
C LEU A 51 1.61 -13.05 6.84
N ASP A 52 2.31 -13.07 5.71
CA ASP A 52 3.55 -12.32 5.54
C ASP A 52 3.34 -10.91 4.98
N ILE A 53 4.31 -10.02 5.25
CA ILE A 53 4.39 -8.73 4.57
C ILE A 53 4.56 -8.97 3.07
N GLY A 54 3.74 -8.30 2.26
CA GLY A 54 3.65 -8.51 0.82
C GLY A 54 2.63 -9.56 0.40
N ALA A 55 1.96 -10.25 1.33
CA ALA A 55 0.88 -11.17 1.01
C ALA A 55 -0.21 -10.47 0.18
N PRO A 56 -0.82 -11.15 -0.80
CA PRO A 56 -1.77 -10.50 -1.69
C PRO A 56 -3.05 -10.13 -0.95
N VAL A 57 -3.60 -8.96 -1.26
CA VAL A 57 -4.96 -8.58 -0.88
C VAL A 57 -5.83 -8.77 -2.11
N LYS A 58 -6.81 -9.67 -2.00
CA LYS A 58 -7.68 -10.06 -3.12
C LYS A 58 -9.10 -9.63 -2.84
N PHE A 59 -9.81 -9.19 -3.87
CA PHE A 59 -11.25 -9.05 -3.84
C PHE A 59 -11.86 -10.15 -4.70
N ARG A 60 -12.62 -11.06 -4.09
CA ARG A 60 -13.25 -12.21 -4.77
C ARG A 60 -12.28 -12.93 -5.74
N GLY A 61 -11.09 -13.26 -5.24
CA GLY A 61 -10.02 -13.93 -6.00
C GLY A 61 -9.13 -13.03 -6.87
N VAL A 62 -9.45 -11.75 -7.10
CA VAL A 62 -8.64 -10.83 -7.91
C VAL A 62 -7.71 -10.01 -7.04
N THR A 63 -6.40 -10.04 -7.28
CA THR A 63 -5.44 -9.22 -6.52
C THR A 63 -5.62 -7.74 -6.81
N ILE A 64 -5.85 -6.96 -5.76
CA ILE A 64 -6.09 -5.51 -5.79
C ILE A 64 -5.09 -4.71 -4.94
N GLY A 65 -4.30 -5.41 -4.12
CA GLY A 65 -3.32 -4.79 -3.24
C GLY A 65 -2.43 -5.83 -2.57
N LYS A 66 -1.77 -5.41 -1.51
CA LYS A 66 -0.87 -6.24 -0.70
C LYS A 66 -0.89 -5.81 0.76
N VAL A 67 -0.53 -6.73 1.64
CA VAL A 67 -0.25 -6.42 3.04
C VAL A 67 1.04 -5.62 3.10
N SER A 68 0.98 -4.41 3.65
CA SER A 68 2.17 -3.57 3.84
C SER A 68 2.79 -3.79 5.21
N GLN A 69 1.98 -3.99 6.26
CA GLN A 69 2.46 -4.17 7.63
C GLN A 69 1.53 -5.07 8.44
N VAL A 70 2.11 -5.81 9.39
CA VAL A 70 1.39 -6.52 10.44
C VAL A 70 1.88 -5.96 11.77
N LEU A 71 0.96 -5.38 12.54
CA LEU A 71 1.27 -4.72 13.81
C LEU A 71 0.78 -5.60 14.96
N LEU A 72 1.34 -5.41 16.15
CA LEU A 72 0.83 -6.07 17.36
C LEU A 72 -0.33 -5.28 18.00
N ARG A 73 -0.32 -3.95 17.85
CA ARG A 73 -1.34 -3.04 18.40
C ARG A 73 -1.21 -1.66 17.74
N THR A 74 -2.31 -0.92 17.58
CA THR A 74 -2.26 0.51 17.21
C THR A 74 -2.32 1.42 18.44
N ALA A 75 -1.89 2.68 18.31
CA ALA A 75 -1.90 3.64 19.42
C ALA A 75 -3.33 3.94 19.96
N ALA A 76 -4.34 3.85 19.09
CA ALA A 76 -5.74 4.10 19.43
C ALA A 76 -6.49 2.85 19.92
N GLN A 77 -5.84 1.69 19.96
CA GLN A 77 -6.44 0.43 20.39
C GLN A 77 -6.52 0.36 21.92
N ALA A 78 -7.69 0.02 22.45
CA ALA A 78 -7.91 -0.11 23.89
C ALA A 78 -6.97 -1.19 24.50
N PRO A 79 -6.52 -1.06 25.76
CA PRO A 79 -5.62 -2.02 26.38
C PRO A 79 -6.17 -3.46 26.46
N SER A 80 -7.51 -3.60 26.49
CA SER A 80 -8.21 -4.88 26.53
C SER A 80 -8.49 -5.48 25.15
N ASP A 81 -8.18 -4.75 24.08
CA ASP A 81 -8.39 -5.21 22.72
C ASP A 81 -7.13 -5.92 22.23
N TYR A 82 -7.23 -7.23 21.98
CA TYR A 82 -6.12 -8.08 21.55
C TYR A 82 -6.16 -8.39 20.05
N SER A 83 -7.00 -7.69 19.28
CA SER A 83 -7.02 -7.87 17.83
C SER A 83 -5.72 -7.41 17.19
N VAL A 84 -5.32 -8.12 16.12
CA VAL A 84 -4.07 -7.88 15.39
C VAL A 84 -4.35 -6.93 14.22
N PRO A 85 -3.78 -5.71 14.20
CA PRO A 85 -3.96 -4.78 13.10
C PRO A 85 -3.09 -5.16 11.90
N VAL A 86 -3.73 -5.32 10.74
CA VAL A 86 -3.08 -5.58 9.46
C VAL A 86 -3.31 -4.41 8.53
N VAL A 87 -2.23 -3.79 8.09
CA VAL A 87 -2.23 -2.66 7.16
C VAL A 87 -2.15 -3.18 5.74
N MET A 88 -3.11 -2.77 4.92
CA MET A 88 -3.22 -3.13 3.51
C MET A 88 -2.98 -1.90 2.66
N GLU A 89 -2.18 -2.05 1.62
CA GLU A 89 -1.88 -1.04 0.62
C GLU A 89 -2.53 -1.45 -0.70
N PHE A 90 -3.35 -0.55 -1.26
CA PHE A 90 -4.03 -0.78 -2.53
C PHE A 90 -3.33 -0.04 -3.67
N THR A 91 -3.42 -0.61 -4.87
CA THR A 91 -2.89 0.02 -6.08
C THR A 91 -4.06 0.61 -6.88
N PRO A 92 -4.23 1.95 -6.94
CA PRO A 92 -5.37 2.59 -7.61
C PRO A 92 -5.55 2.18 -9.08
N ASP A 93 -4.43 1.99 -9.78
CA ASP A 93 -4.43 1.54 -11.18
C ASP A 93 -5.04 0.14 -11.35
N LEU A 94 -4.78 -0.77 -10.39
CA LEU A 94 -5.35 -2.12 -10.42
C LEU A 94 -6.85 -2.09 -10.15
N LEU A 95 -7.32 -1.24 -9.24
CA LEU A 95 -8.75 -1.12 -8.94
C LEU A 95 -9.52 -0.60 -10.14
N THR A 96 -9.05 0.50 -10.73
CA THR A 96 -9.70 1.13 -11.90
C THR A 96 -9.71 0.18 -13.11
N ARG A 97 -8.58 -0.50 -13.40
CA ARG A 97 -8.50 -1.48 -14.51
C ARG A 97 -9.37 -2.72 -14.29
N ARG A 98 -9.68 -3.06 -13.03
CA ARG A 98 -10.51 -4.20 -12.67
C ARG A 98 -11.98 -3.83 -12.43
N GLY A 99 -12.37 -2.58 -12.74
CA GLY A 99 -13.75 -2.11 -12.65
C GLY A 99 -14.23 -1.85 -11.23
N LEU A 100 -13.32 -1.77 -10.26
CA LEU A 100 -13.64 -1.36 -8.89
C LEU A 100 -13.57 0.16 -8.80
N ASP A 101 -14.62 0.74 -8.21
CA ASP A 101 -14.69 2.17 -8.00
C ASP A 101 -13.58 2.61 -7.03
N GLN A 102 -12.82 3.64 -7.40
CA GLN A 102 -11.85 4.26 -6.51
C GLN A 102 -12.52 4.87 -5.27
N ALA A 103 -13.84 5.03 -5.26
CA ALA A 103 -14.59 5.34 -4.04
C ALA A 103 -14.31 4.35 -2.89
N LEU A 104 -13.95 3.08 -3.17
CA LEU A 104 -13.51 2.13 -2.14
C LEU A 104 -12.20 2.54 -1.43
N LEU A 105 -11.42 3.42 -2.04
CA LEU A 105 -10.17 3.96 -1.52
C LEU A 105 -10.39 5.27 -0.76
N ASP A 106 -11.54 5.93 -0.97
CA ASP A 106 -11.95 7.07 -0.17
C ASP A 106 -12.61 6.61 1.13
N LYS A 107 -12.48 7.41 2.20
CA LYS A 107 -13.09 7.10 3.50
C LYS A 107 -14.60 6.93 3.41
N THR A 108 -15.27 7.76 2.60
CA THR A 108 -16.74 7.75 2.50
C THR A 108 -17.22 6.50 1.77
N GLY A 109 -16.62 6.18 0.62
CA GLY A 109 -17.01 5.01 -0.15
C GLY A 109 -16.59 3.70 0.53
N LEU A 110 -15.45 3.68 1.23
CA LEU A 110 -15.05 2.55 2.09
C LEU A 110 -16.07 2.33 3.20
N ARG A 111 -16.49 3.39 3.92
CA ARG A 111 -17.49 3.29 4.97
C ARG A 111 -18.83 2.76 4.44
N GLY A 112 -19.33 3.31 3.34
CA GLY A 112 -20.55 2.81 2.70
C GLY A 112 -20.43 1.34 2.23
N SER A 113 -19.22 0.90 1.90
CA SER A 113 -18.98 -0.51 1.53
C SER A 113 -18.92 -1.43 2.75
N ILE A 114 -18.33 -0.98 3.86
CA ILE A 114 -18.37 -1.67 5.16
C ILE A 114 -19.81 -1.83 5.63
N GLU A 115 -20.64 -0.78 5.51
CA GLU A 115 -22.07 -0.81 5.84
C GLU A 115 -22.84 -1.81 4.97
N LYS A 116 -22.47 -1.96 3.69
CA LYS A 116 -23.00 -3.00 2.79
C LYS A 116 -22.45 -4.41 3.06
N GLY A 117 -21.57 -4.57 4.05
CA GLY A 117 -21.03 -5.86 4.47
C GLY A 117 -19.61 -6.17 3.99
N LEU A 118 -18.84 -5.21 3.47
CA LEU A 118 -17.44 -5.45 3.09
C LEU A 118 -16.61 -5.87 4.31
N ARG A 119 -16.04 -7.07 4.29
CA ARG A 119 -15.17 -7.58 5.35
C ARG A 119 -13.88 -8.13 4.78
N ALA A 120 -12.82 -8.02 5.57
CA ALA A 120 -11.56 -8.70 5.32
C ALA A 120 -11.54 -10.03 6.07
N LYS A 121 -11.11 -11.10 5.42
CA LYS A 121 -10.91 -12.43 6.01
C LYS A 121 -9.54 -12.96 5.64
N LEU A 122 -8.92 -13.70 6.55
CA LEU A 122 -7.73 -14.46 6.24
C LEU A 122 -8.15 -15.74 5.51
N GLN A 123 -7.45 -16.06 4.43
CA GLN A 123 -7.67 -17.27 3.65
C GLN A 123 -6.35 -17.95 3.36
N GLN A 124 -6.35 -19.28 3.28
CA GLN A 124 -5.16 -20.03 2.96
C GLN A 124 -4.86 -19.96 1.47
N GLN A 125 -3.65 -19.48 1.13
CA GLN A 125 -3.11 -19.62 -0.21
C GLN A 125 -2.60 -21.04 -0.47
N SER A 126 -2.04 -21.66 0.56
CA SER A 126 -1.47 -23.00 0.49
C SER A 126 -1.73 -23.74 1.81
N VAL A 127 -2.52 -24.80 1.73
CA VAL A 127 -2.86 -25.64 2.88
C VAL A 127 -1.61 -26.36 3.43
N ILE A 128 -0.65 -26.67 2.56
CA ILE A 128 0.56 -27.42 2.92
C ILE A 128 1.53 -26.54 3.73
N THR A 129 1.73 -25.30 3.28
CA THR A 129 2.70 -24.38 3.89
C THR A 129 2.09 -23.45 4.93
N GLY A 130 0.75 -23.42 5.05
CA GLY A 130 0.03 -22.54 5.97
C GLY A 130 0.07 -21.06 5.57
N VAL A 131 0.54 -20.73 4.37
CA VAL A 131 0.64 -19.34 3.90
C VAL A 131 -0.75 -18.76 3.67
N LEU A 132 -0.98 -17.56 4.19
CA LEU A 132 -2.24 -16.85 4.15
C LEU A 132 -2.20 -15.67 3.17
N TYR A 133 -3.39 -15.26 2.74
CA TYR A 133 -3.65 -13.99 2.06
C TYR A 133 -4.88 -13.32 2.67
N VAL A 134 -5.08 -12.04 2.39
CA VAL A 134 -6.28 -11.32 2.81
C VAL A 134 -7.29 -11.32 1.67
N GLU A 135 -8.49 -11.83 1.93
CA GLU A 135 -9.64 -11.73 1.05
C GLU A 135 -10.58 -10.62 1.52
N LEU A 136 -10.98 -9.75 0.60
CA LEU A 136 -12.07 -8.81 0.76
C LEU A 136 -13.30 -9.36 0.04
N ASP A 137 -14.41 -9.48 0.75
CA ASP A 137 -15.70 -9.88 0.17
C ASP A 137 -16.87 -9.26 0.94
N TYR A 138 -18.05 -9.30 0.36
CA TYR A 138 -19.28 -8.78 0.95
C TYR A 138 -20.03 -9.89 1.68
N PHE A 139 -20.22 -9.68 2.98
CA PHE A 139 -21.07 -10.48 3.85
C PHE A 139 -22.18 -9.57 4.39
N PRO A 140 -23.32 -9.47 3.67
CA PRO A 140 -24.50 -8.80 4.18
C PRO A 140 -24.83 -9.34 5.58
N ASP A 141 -25.24 -8.46 6.49
CA ASP A 141 -25.61 -8.80 7.87
C ASP A 141 -24.46 -9.19 8.82
N SER A 142 -23.20 -9.05 8.41
CA SER A 142 -22.07 -9.19 9.33
C SER A 142 -21.94 -7.97 10.23
N GLU A 143 -21.71 -8.17 11.54
CA GLU A 143 -21.37 -7.08 12.45
C GLU A 143 -20.01 -6.45 12.08
N TYR A 144 -19.82 -5.18 12.43
CA TYR A 144 -18.52 -4.52 12.33
C TYR A 144 -18.26 -3.64 13.55
N LYS A 145 -16.98 -3.58 13.92
CA LYS A 145 -16.45 -2.62 14.89
C LYS A 145 -15.46 -1.73 14.16
N LEU A 146 -15.76 -0.43 14.11
CA LEU A 146 -14.78 0.53 13.60
C LEU A 146 -13.78 0.85 14.71
N HIS A 147 -12.51 0.83 14.34
CA HIS A 147 -11.43 1.33 15.17
C HIS A 147 -11.03 2.69 14.61
N ASP A 148 -10.94 3.68 15.48
CA ASP A 148 -10.37 4.95 15.06
C ASP A 148 -8.86 4.77 14.93
N LEU A 149 -8.30 5.25 13.81
CA LEU A 149 -6.87 5.15 13.52
C LEU A 149 -6.11 6.37 14.07
N ARG A 150 -6.82 7.44 14.40
CA ARG A 150 -6.33 8.59 15.17
C ARG A 150 -7.18 8.67 16.42
N GLY A 151 -6.64 8.93 17.60
CA GLY A 151 -7.46 9.11 18.80
C GLY A 151 -8.26 10.41 18.81
N ASP A 152 -8.86 10.82 17.69
CA ASP A 152 -9.53 12.10 17.51
C ASP A 152 -11.05 11.89 17.39
N THR A 153 -11.67 11.51 18.50
CA THR A 153 -13.08 11.81 18.70
C THR A 153 -13.24 13.30 19.02
N ALA A 154 -14.06 13.97 18.22
CA ALA A 154 -14.98 14.99 18.71
C ALA A 154 -16.38 14.61 18.23
#